data_AF-A0A858BWC5-F1
#
_entry.id   AF-A0A858BWC5-F1
#
_cell.length_a   1.000
_cell.length_b   1.000
_cell.length_c   1.000
_cell.angle_alpha   90.00
_cell.angle_beta   90.00
_cell.angle_gamma   90.00
#
_symmetry.space_group_name_H-M   'P 1'
#
loop_
_entity.id
_entity.type
_entity.pdbx_description
1 polymer ?
#
loop_
_entity_poly.entity_id
_entity_poly.type
_entity_poly.pdbx_seq_one_letter_code
_entity_poly.pdbx_strand_id
1 'polypeptide(L)'
;MKKYYHLLTFVAVIVIITSIFSGFTQPVEEDVVSKRLEQRTSILQKAFYNQITKEKAEAELEKIETYPILTDDIKQLRAWEDTEIDVVKKMSINAVKSEKNLLEYMTYRVDIMWEMSGLHEDYFMEGGYHVVLKKSDGQYKLSCFAPL
;
A
#
# COMPACT_ATOMS: atom_id res chain seq x y z
N MET A 1 -28.66 -49.43 -11.79
CA MET A 1 -28.46 -48.22 -10.96
C MET A 1 -27.02 -47.69 -11.10
N LYS A 2 -26.64 -47.10 -12.23
CA LYS A 2 -25.28 -46.58 -12.49
C LYS A 2 -25.30 -45.32 -13.38
N LYS A 3 -26.14 -44.32 -13.05
CA LYS A 3 -26.20 -43.08 -13.84
C LYS A 3 -26.26 -41.76 -13.05
N TYR A 4 -26.19 -41.80 -11.70
CA TYR A 4 -26.26 -40.59 -10.88
C TYR A 4 -24.95 -40.23 -10.14
N TYR A 5 -23.95 -41.11 -10.15
CA TYR A 5 -22.66 -40.85 -9.48
C TYR A 5 -21.88 -39.70 -10.12
N HIS A 6 -21.95 -39.55 -11.45
CA HIS A 6 -21.26 -38.46 -12.15
C HIS A 6 -21.85 -37.07 -11.86
N LEU A 7 -23.15 -36.99 -11.55
CA LEU A 7 -23.83 -35.73 -11.26
C LEU A 7 -23.41 -35.20 -9.87
N LEU A 8 -23.31 -36.09 -8.88
CA LEU A 8 -22.87 -35.74 -7.52
C LEU A 8 -21.38 -35.38 -7.46
N THR A 9 -20.53 -36.07 -8.22
CA THR A 9 -19.10 -35.71 -8.31
C THR A 9 -18.88 -34.36 -8.97
N PHE A 10 -19.68 -33.98 -9.97
CA PHE A 10 -19.55 -32.70 -10.65
C PHE A 10 -19.93 -31.52 -9.74
N VAL A 11 -21.01 -31.66 -8.96
CA VAL A 11 -21.40 -30.66 -7.96
C VAL A 11 -20.35 -30.52 -6.87
N ALA A 12 -19.78 -31.64 -6.40
CA ALA A 12 -18.72 -31.59 -5.38
C ALA A 12 -17.45 -30.88 -5.88
N VAL A 13 -17.04 -31.09 -7.13
CA VAL A 13 -15.89 -30.40 -7.73
C VAL A 13 -16.17 -28.90 -7.89
N ILE A 14 -17.38 -28.51 -8.29
CA ILE A 14 -17.75 -27.08 -8.36
C ILE A 14 -17.71 -26.42 -6.98
N VAL A 15 -18.24 -27.08 -5.94
CA VAL A 15 -18.20 -26.55 -4.57
C VAL A 15 -16.76 -26.38 -4.09
N ILE A 16 -15.88 -27.34 -4.38
CA ILE A 16 -14.45 -27.28 -4.06
C ILE A 16 -13.77 -26.12 -4.82
N ILE A 17 -14.04 -25.93 -6.11
CA ILE A 17 -13.49 -24.82 -6.89
C ILE A 17 -13.98 -23.48 -6.32
N THR A 18 -15.26 -23.33 -5.99
CA THR A 18 -15.79 -22.08 -5.40
C THR A 18 -15.27 -21.78 -3.99
N SER A 19 -14.87 -22.81 -3.23
CA SER A 19 -14.34 -22.64 -1.88
C SER A 19 -12.83 -22.42 -1.83
N ILE A 20 -12.09 -22.80 -2.88
CA ILE A 20 -10.65 -22.48 -3.03
C ILE A 20 -10.46 -21.07 -3.61
N PHE A 21 -11.37 -20.59 -4.47
CA PHE A 21 -11.29 -19.25 -5.08
C PHE A 21 -12.02 -18.14 -4.30
N SER A 22 -12.53 -18.39 -3.09
CA SER A 22 -13.13 -17.35 -2.24
C SER A 22 -12.13 -16.33 -1.68
N GLY A 23 -10.84 -16.50 -1.99
CA GLY A 23 -9.74 -15.59 -1.65
C GLY A 23 -9.51 -14.46 -2.68
N PHE A 24 -10.46 -14.14 -3.55
CA PHE A 24 -10.41 -12.87 -4.30
C PHE A 24 -10.58 -11.71 -3.31
N THR A 25 -9.48 -11.19 -2.79
CA THR A 25 -9.43 -9.83 -2.25
C THR A 25 -10.05 -8.90 -3.29
N GLN A 26 -10.94 -8.02 -2.83
CA GLN A 26 -11.65 -7.14 -3.75
C GLN A 26 -10.64 -6.21 -4.45
N PRO A 27 -10.59 -6.16 -5.80
CA PRO A 27 -9.63 -5.32 -6.52
C PRO A 27 -9.75 -3.82 -6.18
N VAL A 28 -10.89 -3.42 -5.60
CA VAL A 28 -11.14 -2.05 -5.12
C VAL A 28 -10.29 -1.71 -3.87
N GLU A 29 -10.01 -2.68 -2.99
CA GLU A 29 -9.23 -2.44 -1.77
C GLU A 29 -7.73 -2.29 -2.08
N GLU A 30 -7.22 -3.11 -3.01
CA GLU A 30 -5.83 -3.07 -3.46
C GLU A 30 -5.50 -1.76 -4.19
N ASP A 31 -6.42 -1.25 -5.00
CA ASP A 31 -6.27 0.04 -5.69
C ASP A 31 -6.17 1.21 -4.69
N VAL A 32 -6.99 1.20 -3.63
CA VAL A 32 -6.96 2.25 -2.61
C VAL A 32 -5.64 2.26 -1.85
N VAL A 33 -5.13 1.10 -1.44
CA VAL A 33 -3.82 1.00 -0.76
C VAL A 33 -2.71 1.49 -1.68
N SER A 34 -2.68 0.98 -2.91
CA SER A 34 -1.65 1.32 -3.90
C SER A 34 -1.60 2.81 -4.17
N LYS A 35 -2.77 3.41 -4.44
CA LYS A 35 -2.89 4.84 -4.66
C LYS A 35 -2.42 5.67 -3.48
N ARG A 36 -2.70 5.26 -2.24
CA ARG A 36 -2.25 5.99 -1.04
C ARG A 36 -0.73 5.96 -0.90
N LEU A 37 -0.12 4.79 -1.12
CA LEU A 37 1.34 4.63 -1.05
C LEU A 37 2.05 5.41 -2.18
N GLU A 38 1.50 5.39 -3.40
CA GLU A 38 2.02 6.16 -4.53
C GLU A 38 1.94 7.67 -4.27
N GLN A 39 0.78 8.14 -3.78
CA GLN A 39 0.58 9.54 -3.45
C GLN A 39 1.57 9.99 -2.37
N ARG A 40 1.70 9.24 -1.27
CA ARG A 40 2.67 9.51 -0.20
C ARG A 40 4.09 9.61 -0.76
N THR A 41 4.52 8.60 -1.50
CA THR A 41 5.88 8.54 -2.09
C THR A 41 6.13 9.73 -3.00
N SER A 42 5.15 10.11 -3.83
CA SER A 42 5.28 11.28 -4.72
C SER A 42 5.40 12.59 -3.95
N ILE A 43 4.60 12.79 -2.90
CA ILE A 43 4.64 14.02 -2.08
C ILE A 43 5.99 14.16 -1.39
N LEU A 44 6.45 13.10 -0.72
CA LEU A 44 7.73 13.11 0.00
C LEU A 44 8.90 13.35 -0.94
N GLN A 45 8.97 12.65 -2.08
CA GLN A 45 10.03 12.89 -3.07
C GLN A 45 10.02 14.33 -3.59
N LYS A 46 8.85 14.85 -3.99
CA LYS A 46 8.76 16.25 -4.44
C LYS A 46 9.28 17.22 -3.40
N ALA A 47 9.02 16.95 -2.13
CA ALA A 47 9.46 17.81 -1.05
C ALA A 47 10.98 17.69 -0.82
N PHE A 48 11.52 16.47 -0.79
CA PHE A 48 12.96 16.23 -0.61
C PHE A 48 13.81 16.75 -1.77
N TYR A 49 13.28 16.77 -2.99
CA TYR A 49 13.94 17.37 -4.16
C TYR A 49 13.58 18.84 -4.39
N ASN A 50 13.03 19.53 -3.37
CA ASN A 50 12.68 20.95 -3.41
C ASN A 50 11.72 21.34 -4.56
N GLN A 51 10.95 20.40 -5.10
CA GLN A 51 9.94 20.61 -6.15
C GLN A 51 8.65 21.22 -5.57
N ILE A 52 8.40 21.00 -4.28
CA ILE A 52 7.35 21.66 -3.49
C ILE A 52 7.93 22.09 -2.14
N THR A 53 7.34 23.11 -1.51
CA THR A 53 7.78 23.53 -0.17
C THR A 53 7.38 22.50 0.88
N LYS A 54 8.08 22.50 2.01
CA LYS A 54 7.76 21.62 3.14
C LYS A 54 6.31 21.82 3.60
N GLU A 55 5.87 23.07 3.75
CA GLU A 55 4.50 23.41 4.18
C GLU A 55 3.45 22.89 3.19
N LYS A 56 3.73 22.94 1.88
CA LYS A 56 2.84 22.37 0.86
C LYS A 56 2.78 20.85 0.95
N ALA A 57 3.92 20.20 1.17
CA ALA A 57 3.97 18.75 1.35
C ALA A 57 3.20 18.32 2.61
N GLU A 58 3.34 19.01 3.74
CA GLU A 58 2.55 18.75 4.96
C GLU A 58 1.05 18.83 4.67
N ALA A 59 0.60 19.89 4.01
CA ALA A 59 -0.80 20.07 3.64
C ALA A 59 -1.32 19.03 2.63
N GLU A 60 -0.44 18.46 1.79
CA GLU A 60 -0.79 17.35 0.89
C GLU A 60 -0.84 16.01 1.63
N LEU A 61 0.09 15.75 2.56
CA LEU A 61 0.10 14.55 3.42
C LEU A 61 -1.15 14.49 4.30
N GLU A 62 -1.58 15.60 4.92
CA GLU A 62 -2.80 15.66 5.75
C GLU A 62 -4.08 15.18 5.03
N LYS A 63 -4.10 15.27 3.69
CA LYS A 63 -5.24 14.82 2.88
C LYS A 63 -5.27 13.29 2.75
N ILE A 64 -4.13 12.64 2.76
CA ILE A 64 -3.99 11.20 2.47
C ILE A 64 -3.56 10.37 3.68
N GLU A 65 -3.02 11.00 4.73
CA GLU A 65 -2.53 10.37 5.95
C GLU A 65 -3.30 10.81 7.19
N THR A 66 -3.19 10.01 8.24
CA THR A 66 -3.70 10.32 9.56
C THR A 66 -2.75 9.81 10.64
N TYR A 67 -3.04 10.12 11.89
CA TYR A 67 -2.19 9.73 13.01
C TYR A 67 -2.10 8.20 13.15
N PRO A 68 -0.93 7.66 13.54
CA PRO A 68 0.29 8.40 13.92
C PRO A 68 1.21 8.80 12.75
N ILE A 69 1.20 8.11 11.61
CA ILE A 69 2.23 8.28 10.56
C ILE A 69 2.37 9.73 10.07
N LEU A 70 1.26 10.46 9.97
CA LEU A 70 1.26 11.88 9.60
C LEU A 70 2.21 12.72 10.49
N THR A 71 2.27 12.43 11.79
CA THR A 71 3.17 13.15 12.71
C THR A 71 4.63 12.82 12.44
N ASP A 72 4.92 11.55 12.20
CA ASP A 72 6.28 11.09 11.96
C ASP A 72 6.82 11.63 10.63
N ASP A 73 6.00 11.62 9.58
CA ASP A 73 6.36 12.13 8.27
C ASP A 73 6.54 13.65 8.27
N ILE A 74 5.65 14.41 8.94
CA ILE A 74 5.84 15.86 9.13
C ILE A 74 7.13 16.14 9.91
N LYS A 75 7.41 15.37 10.96
CA LYS A 75 8.63 15.53 11.77
C LYS A 75 9.88 15.27 10.92
N GLN A 76 9.88 14.19 10.13
CA GLN A 76 10.98 13.86 9.22
C GLN A 76 11.18 14.96 8.18
N LEU A 77 10.09 15.43 7.56
CA LEU A 77 10.12 16.48 6.56
C LEU A 77 10.72 17.79 7.09
N ARG A 78 10.34 18.20 8.30
CA ARG A 78 10.86 19.40 8.94
C ARG A 78 12.33 19.27 9.30
N ALA A 79 12.72 18.12 9.86
CA ALA A 79 14.09 17.82 10.25
C ALA A 79 15.03 17.59 9.05
N TRP A 80 14.49 17.41 7.85
CA TRP A 80 15.27 17.19 6.65
C TRP A 80 16.15 18.40 6.32
N GLU A 81 17.47 18.21 6.37
CA GLU A 81 18.46 19.13 5.83
C GLU A 81 18.97 18.53 4.52
N ASP A 82 19.04 19.37 3.49
CA ASP A 82 19.22 19.10 2.05
C ASP A 82 20.35 18.08 1.76
N THR A 83 20.06 16.80 1.98
CA THR A 83 21.00 15.69 1.83
C THR A 83 20.65 14.91 0.56
N GLU A 84 21.66 14.29 -0.06
CA GLU A 84 21.45 13.47 -1.24
C GLU A 84 20.68 12.21 -0.83
N ILE A 85 19.39 12.16 -1.21
CA ILE A 85 18.59 10.93 -1.19
C ILE A 85 18.61 10.28 -2.55
N ASP A 86 18.41 8.97 -2.56
CA ASP A 86 18.17 8.24 -3.79
C ASP A 86 16.75 8.53 -4.31
N VAL A 87 16.58 8.62 -5.63
CA VAL A 87 15.30 8.91 -6.27
C VAL A 87 14.53 7.61 -6.41
N VAL A 88 13.26 7.57 -5.99
CA VAL A 88 12.36 6.46 -6.37
C VAL A 88 11.86 6.76 -7.78
N LYS A 89 12.42 6.07 -8.78
CA LYS A 89 11.98 6.13 -10.18
C LYS A 89 10.62 5.49 -10.36
N LYS A 90 10.39 4.35 -9.71
CA LYS A 90 9.15 3.59 -9.81
C LYS A 90 8.91 2.76 -8.55
N MET A 91 7.66 2.76 -8.11
CA MET A 91 7.17 1.89 -7.06
C MET A 91 6.22 0.88 -7.71
N SER A 92 6.52 -0.41 -7.61
CA SER A 92 5.66 -1.47 -8.13
C SER A 92 5.17 -2.33 -6.96
N ILE A 93 3.85 -2.42 -6.81
CA ILE A 93 3.25 -3.28 -5.79
C ILE A 93 3.11 -4.68 -6.39
N ASN A 94 3.87 -5.61 -5.84
CA ASN A 94 3.93 -6.98 -6.33
C ASN A 94 2.83 -7.85 -5.72
N ALA A 95 2.48 -7.58 -4.46
CA ALA A 95 1.42 -8.28 -3.75
C ALA A 95 0.75 -7.39 -2.70
N VAL A 96 -0.55 -7.54 -2.54
CA VAL A 96 -1.34 -6.98 -1.44
C VAL A 96 -2.12 -8.11 -0.81
N LYS A 97 -1.98 -8.28 0.51
CA LYS A 97 -2.72 -9.29 1.28
C LYS A 97 -3.46 -8.60 2.41
N SER A 98 -4.79 -8.63 2.36
CA SER A 98 -5.62 -8.19 3.49
C SER A 98 -5.40 -9.14 4.68
N GLU A 99 -5.05 -8.59 5.82
CA GLU A 99 -4.85 -9.34 7.07
C GLU A 99 -6.06 -9.18 8.00
N LYS A 100 -6.58 -7.96 8.11
CA LYS A 100 -7.65 -7.63 9.06
C LYS A 100 -8.45 -6.41 8.63
N ASN A 101 -9.76 -6.55 8.55
CA ASN A 101 -10.69 -5.45 8.34
C ASN A 101 -11.57 -5.29 9.60
N LEU A 102 -11.49 -4.14 10.25
CA LEU A 102 -12.21 -3.79 11.48
C LEU A 102 -12.87 -2.42 11.32
N LEU A 103 -14.13 -2.38 10.89
CA LEU A 103 -15.03 -1.20 10.84
C LEU A 103 -14.42 0.11 10.27
N GLU A 104 -13.51 0.75 11.00
CA GLU A 104 -12.76 1.95 10.61
C GLU A 104 -11.33 1.66 10.12
N TYR A 105 -10.82 0.44 10.24
CA TYR A 105 -9.44 0.07 9.91
C TYR A 105 -9.39 -1.06 8.89
N MET A 106 -8.47 -0.95 7.94
CA MET A 106 -8.11 -2.01 7.00
C MET A 106 -6.60 -2.23 7.08
N THR A 107 -6.19 -3.47 7.31
CA THR A 107 -4.80 -3.86 7.56
C THR A 107 -4.34 -4.78 6.45
N TYR A 108 -3.18 -4.46 5.90
CA TYR A 108 -2.59 -5.16 4.76
C TYR A 108 -1.13 -5.47 5.02
N ARG A 109 -0.69 -6.57 4.44
CA ARG A 109 0.70 -6.83 4.11
C ARG A 109 0.92 -6.52 2.63
N VAL A 110 1.89 -5.68 2.32
CA VAL A 110 2.18 -5.23 0.95
C VAL A 110 3.64 -5.50 0.63
N ASP A 111 3.89 -6.20 -0.46
CA ASP A 111 5.25 -6.41 -0.98
C ASP A 111 5.49 -5.43 -2.14
N ILE A 112 6.55 -4.64 -2.02
CA ILE A 112 6.87 -3.54 -2.93
C ILE A 112 8.26 -3.75 -3.53
N MET A 113 8.35 -3.57 -4.85
CA MET A 113 9.59 -3.39 -5.59
C MET A 113 9.82 -1.90 -5.84
N TRP A 114 10.94 -1.39 -5.37
CA TRP A 114 11.41 -0.03 -5.58
C TRP A 114 12.49 -0.02 -6.65
N GLU A 115 12.27 0.74 -7.70
CA GLU A 115 13.30 1.08 -8.68
C GLU A 115 13.89 2.42 -8.26
N MET A 116 15.15 2.41 -7.84
CA MET A 116 15.85 3.53 -7.25
C MET A 116 16.94 4.05 -8.19
N SER A 117 17.24 5.35 -8.12
CA SER A 117 18.38 5.97 -8.79
C SER A 117 19.26 6.61 -7.73
N GLY A 118 20.42 6.01 -7.47
CA GLY A 118 21.41 6.57 -6.56
C GLY A 118 22.52 7.32 -7.29
N LEU A 119 23.54 7.75 -6.54
CA LEU A 119 24.66 8.56 -7.05
C LEU A 119 25.49 7.89 -8.14
N HIS A 120 25.53 6.55 -8.17
CA HIS A 120 26.40 5.79 -9.07
C HIS A 120 25.64 4.95 -10.08
N GLU A 121 24.53 4.34 -9.67
CA GLU A 121 23.74 3.47 -10.53
C GLU A 121 22.28 3.40 -10.09
N ASP A 122 21.45 2.92 -11.03
CA ASP A 122 20.09 2.49 -10.72
C ASP A 122 20.13 1.11 -10.05
N TYR A 123 19.29 0.92 -9.05
CA TYR A 123 19.20 -0.35 -8.33
C TYR A 123 17.75 -0.66 -7.94
N PHE A 124 17.51 -1.93 -7.61
CA PHE A 124 16.20 -2.40 -7.17
C PHE A 124 16.26 -2.76 -5.70
N MET A 125 15.19 -2.44 -4.96
CA MET A 125 15.01 -2.86 -3.57
C MET A 125 13.65 -3.51 -3.42
N GLU A 126 13.61 -4.70 -2.84
CA GLU A 126 12.36 -5.35 -2.47
C GLU A 126 12.13 -5.21 -0.95
N GLY A 127 10.88 -4.94 -0.56
CA GLY A 127 10.51 -4.85 0.84
C GLY A 127 9.07 -5.29 1.07
N GLY A 128 8.86 -6.00 2.19
CA GLY A 128 7.53 -6.29 2.71
C GLY A 128 7.15 -5.27 3.78
N TYR A 129 5.91 -4.79 3.75
CA TYR A 129 5.43 -3.70 4.61
C TYR A 129 4.10 -4.04 5.26
N HIS A 130 3.97 -3.65 6.52
CA HIS A 130 2.70 -3.54 7.22
C HIS A 130 2.05 -2.20 6.90
N VAL A 131 0.81 -2.25 6.40
CA VAL A 131 0.06 -1.07 5.95
C VAL A 131 -1.29 -1.04 6.63
N VAL A 132 -1.63 0.09 7.26
CA VAL A 132 -2.95 0.29 7.87
C VAL A 132 -3.59 1.52 7.28
N LEU A 133 -4.80 1.35 6.76
CA LEU A 133 -5.69 2.45 6.39
C LEU A 133 -6.72 2.65 7.50
N LYS A 134 -6.93 3.90 7.90
CA LYS A 134 -7.95 4.30 8.86
C LYS A 134 -8.96 5.24 8.19
N LYS A 135 -10.23 5.01 8.45
CA LYS A 135 -11.33 5.88 8.01
C LYS A 135 -11.33 7.17 8.83
N SER A 136 -11.21 8.31 8.15
CA SER A 136 -11.32 9.66 8.71
C SER A 136 -12.14 10.51 7.74
N ASP A 137 -13.15 11.23 8.25
CA ASP A 137 -13.97 12.14 7.43
C ASP A 137 -14.60 11.46 6.20
N GLY A 138 -14.98 10.19 6.36
CA GLY A 138 -15.57 9.38 5.30
C GLY A 138 -14.57 8.82 4.27
N GLN A 139 -13.27 9.09 4.41
CA GLN A 139 -12.22 8.62 3.50
C GLN A 139 -11.22 7.71 4.22
N TYR A 140 -10.70 6.70 3.52
CA TYR A 140 -9.56 5.93 4.02
C TYR A 140 -8.27 6.73 3.81
N LYS A 141 -7.56 6.96 4.91
CA LYS A 141 -6.25 7.60 4.99
C LYS A 141 -5.23 6.62 5.53
N LEU A 142 -3.97 6.76 5.13
CA LEU A 142 -2.88 5.94 5.63
C LEU A 142 -2.56 6.31 7.08
N SER A 143 -2.60 5.33 7.99
CA SER A 143 -2.24 5.51 9.40
C SER A 143 -0.94 4.79 9.78
N CYS A 144 -0.52 3.79 9.00
CA CYS A 144 0.73 3.06 9.22
C CYS A 144 1.31 2.58 7.89
N PHE A 145 2.62 2.71 7.75
CA PHE A 145 3.44 2.15 6.68
C PHE A 145 4.82 1.85 7.29
N ALA A 146 5.06 0.58 7.62
CA ALA A 146 6.27 0.15 8.33
C ALA A 146 6.82 -1.14 7.69
N PRO A 147 8.16 -1.32 7.64
CA PRO A 147 8.75 -2.58 7.19
C PRO A 147 8.34 -3.74 8.11
N LEU A 148 8.21 -4.94 7.53
CA LEU A 148 7.99 -6.19 8.26
C LEU A 148 9.25 -6.71 8.96
#